data_AF-K1SL26-F1
#
_entry.id   AF-K1SL26-F1
#
_cell.length_a   1.000
_cell.length_b   1.000
_cell.length_c   1.000
_cell.angle_alpha   90.00
_cell.angle_beta   90.00
_cell.angle_gamma   90.00
#
_symmetry.space_group_name_H-M   'P 1'
#
loop_
_entity.id
_entity.type
_entity.pdbx_description
1 polymer ?
#
loop_
_entity_poly.entity_id
_entity_poly.type
_entity_poly.pdbx_seq_one_letter_code
_entity_poly.pdbx_strand_id
1 'polypeptide(L)' 'MILSTNFLKDYLDIDFDTTDKIHELAENMTKVGNEYDSAKKLIDATNLTIGEVLECEMHPDSDHLHVCKVNVGD' A
#
# COMPACT_ATOMS: atom_id res chain seq x y z
N MET A 1 -14.50 7.48 -0.92
CA MET A 1 -13.23 8.16 -1.31
C MET A 1 -12.08 7.45 -0.60
N ILE A 2 -10.90 7.33 -1.21
CA ILE A 2 -9.72 6.78 -0.53
C ILE A 2 -8.79 7.95 -0.21
N LEU A 3 -8.35 8.05 1.04
CA LEU A 3 -7.48 9.11 1.52
C LEU A 3 -6.23 8.50 2.16
N SER A 4 -5.06 8.97 1.74
CA SER A 4 -3.78 8.52 2.28
C SER A 4 -3.44 9.27 3.56
N THR A 5 -3.07 8.55 4.61
CA THR A 5 -2.55 9.17 5.84
C THR A 5 -1.22 9.90 5.60
N ASN A 6 -0.43 9.48 4.61
CA ASN A 6 0.80 10.21 4.24
C ASN A 6 0.49 11.61 3.70
N PHE A 7 -0.61 11.78 2.97
CA PHE A 7 -1.05 13.10 2.54
C PHE A 7 -1.52 13.95 3.73
N LEU A 8 -2.21 13.34 4.69
CA LEU A 8 -2.67 14.05 5.90
C LEU A 8 -1.52 14.50 6.80
N LYS A 9 -0.42 13.74 6.87
CA LYS A 9 0.79 14.11 7.63
C LYS A 9 1.38 15.46 7.22
N ASP A 10 1.16 15.89 5.98
CA ASP A 10 1.63 17.20 5.52
C ASP A 10 0.85 18.39 6.12
N TYR A 11 -0.34 18.14 6.68
CA TYR A 11 -1.25 19.17 7.21
C TYR A 11 -1.56 19.00 8.69
N LEU A 12 -1.37 17.82 9.25
CA LEU A 12 -1.75 17.44 10.61
C LEU A 12 -0.54 16.88 11.35
N ASP A 13 -0.25 17.44 12.52
CA ASP A 13 0.76 16.90 13.44
C ASP A 13 0.15 15.78 14.28
N ILE A 14 -0.14 14.66 13.62
CA ILE A 14 -0.75 13.46 14.21
C ILE A 14 0.10 12.25 13.83
N ASP A 15 0.40 11.43 14.83
CA ASP A 15 1.05 10.15 14.65
C ASP A 15 0.02 9.08 14.23
N PHE A 16 0.20 8.50 13.04
CA PHE A 16 -0.68 7.48 12.44
C PHE A 16 -0.11 6.06 12.52
N ASP A 17 0.85 5.80 13.41
CA ASP A 17 1.64 4.57 13.36
C ASP A 17 0.89 3.32 13.88
N THR A 18 -0.25 3.49 14.55
CA THR A 18 -1.08 2.38 15.05
C THR A 18 -2.45 2.31 14.37
N THR A 19 -2.95 1.09 14.18
CA THR A 19 -4.29 0.83 13.63
C THR A 19 -5.38 1.51 14.46
N ASP A 20 -5.23 1.54 15.79
CA ASP A 20 -6.20 2.14 16.71
C ASP A 20 -6.35 3.66 16.47
N LYS A 21 -5.24 4.38 16.25
CA LYS A 21 -5.27 5.82 15.96
C LYS A 21 -5.89 6.13 14.60
N ILE A 22 -5.65 5.27 13.62
CA ILE A 22 -6.28 5.37 12.29
C ILE A 22 -7.80 5.16 12.41
N HIS A 23 -8.25 4.20 13.23
CA HIS A 23 -9.67 3.98 13.48
C HIS A 23 -10.29 5.17 14.22
N GLU A 24 -9.63 5.70 15.25
CA GLU A 24 -10.10 6.89 15.97
C GLU A 24 -10.28 8.10 15.03
N LEU A 25 -9.32 8.33 14.12
CA LEU A 25 -9.46 9.38 13.10
C LEU A 25 -10.69 9.16 12.23
N ALA A 26 -10.90 7.94 11.73
CA ALA A 26 -12.04 7.62 10.88
C ALA A 26 -13.38 7.83 11.60
N GLU A 27 -13.48 7.43 12.87
CA GLU A 27 -14.65 7.68 13.72
C GLU A 27 -14.91 9.18 13.92
N ASN A 28 -13.87 9.96 14.23
CA ASN A 28 -14.00 11.40 14.43
C ASN A 28 -14.40 12.12 13.13
N MET A 29 -13.86 11.69 12.00
CA MET A 29 -14.26 12.20 10.69
C MET A 29 -15.72 11.85 10.36
N THR A 30 -16.16 10.63 10.71
CA THR A 30 -17.55 10.20 10.54
C THR A 30 -18.51 11.02 11.39
N LYS A 31 -18.14 11.35 12.64
CA LYS A 31 -18.94 12.24 13.52
C LYS A 31 -19.12 13.66 12.97
N VAL A 32 -18.18 14.16 12.17
CA VAL A 32 -18.30 15.48 11.51
C VAL A 32 -18.93 15.39 10.11
N GLY A 33 -19.49 14.23 9.75
CA GLY A 33 -20.24 14.02 8.50
C GLY A 33 -19.41 13.53 7.32
N ASN A 34 -18.12 13.21 7.52
CA ASN A 34 -17.29 12.58 6.50
C ASN A 34 -17.27 11.06 6.73
N GLU A 35 -18.15 10.34 6.05
CA GLU A 35 -18.31 8.89 6.23
C GLU A 35 -17.09 8.10 5.72
N TYR A 36 -16.65 7.13 6.54
CA TYR A 36 -15.60 6.17 6.19
C TYR A 36 -16.11 4.74 6.38
N ASP A 37 -16.09 3.95 5.30
CA ASP A 37 -16.46 2.53 5.35
C ASP A 37 -15.33 1.62 5.86
N SER A 38 -14.07 2.04 5.72
CA SER A 38 -12.92 1.26 6.18
C SER A 38 -11.69 2.13 6.39
N ALA A 39 -10.84 1.70 7.34
CA ALA A 39 -9.55 2.31 7.61
C ALA A 39 -8.53 1.19 7.85
N LYS A 40 -7.55 1.04 6.95
CA LYS A 40 -6.60 -0.08 6.97
C LYS A 40 -5.28 0.29 6.30
N LYS A 41 -4.24 -0.50 6.56
CA LYS A 41 -3.00 -0.45 5.78
C LYS A 41 -3.29 -0.76 4.32
N LEU A 42 -2.55 -0.10 3.42
CA LEU A 42 -2.71 -0.30 1.99
C LEU A 42 -2.34 -1.73 1.56
N ILE A 43 -1.28 -2.28 2.16
CA ILE A 43 -0.74 -3.61 1.86
C ILE A 43 -0.44 -4.32 3.18
N ASP A 44 -0.84 -5.59 3.27
CA ASP A 44 -0.49 -6.50 4.36
C ASP A 44 0.48 -7.57 3.85
N ALA A 45 1.72 -7.16 3.61
CA ALA A 45 2.79 -8.02 3.11
C ALA A 45 4.11 -7.65 3.79
N THR A 46 4.97 -8.66 3.93
CA THR A 46 6.33 -8.52 4.48
C THR A 46 7.35 -8.94 3.43
N ASN A 47 8.62 -8.56 3.61
CA ASN A 47 9.74 -8.93 2.74
C ASN A 47 9.58 -8.44 1.28
N LEU A 48 9.01 -7.26 1.08
CA LEU A 48 8.96 -6.60 -0.21
C LEU A 48 10.27 -5.83 -0.46
N THR A 49 10.82 -5.99 -1.66
CA THR A 49 11.97 -5.20 -2.14
C THR A 49 11.69 -4.68 -3.55
N ILE A 50 12.44 -3.68 -3.98
CA ILE A 50 12.38 -3.14 -5.33
C ILE A 50 13.29 -4.00 -6.21
N GLY A 51 12.76 -4.50 -7.33
CA GLY A 51 13.52 -5.28 -8.30
C GLY A 51 13.44 -4.67 -9.71
N GLU A 52 14.54 -4.75 -10.44
CA GLU A 52 14.64 -4.37 -11.85
C GLU A 52 14.61 -5.63 -12.73
N VAL A 53 13.72 -5.66 -13.72
CA VAL A 53 13.65 -6.76 -14.70
C VAL A 53 14.75 -6.56 -15.74
N LEU A 54 15.74 -7.46 -15.76
CA LEU A 54 16.85 -7.43 -16.71
C LEU A 54 16.50 -8.14 -18.02
N GLU A 55 15.83 -9.30 -17.92
CA GLU A 55 15.45 -10.13 -19.07
C GLU A 55 14.02 -10.66 -18.84
N CYS A 56 13.26 -10.81 -19.92
CA CYS A 56 11.88 -11.31 -19.89
C CYS A 56 11.63 -12.14 -21.17
N GLU A 57 11.53 -13.46 -21.03
CA GLU A 57 11.36 -14.40 -22.14
C GLU A 57 10.00 -15.11 -22.06
N MET A 58 9.43 -15.50 -23.21
CA MET A 58 8.19 -16.28 -23.25
C MET A 58 8.40 -17.66 -22.61
N HIS A 59 7.46 -18.10 -21.78
CA HIS A 59 7.54 -19.41 -21.16
C HIS A 59 7.38 -20.51 -22.23
N PRO A 60 8.26 -21.53 -22.27
CA PRO A 60 8.24 -22.56 -23.33
C PRO A 60 6.92 -23.34 -23.38
N ASP A 61 6.31 -23.57 -22.22
CA ASP A 61 5.08 -24.36 -22.08
C ASP A 61 3.81 -23.53 -21.85
N SER A 62 3.88 -22.19 -21.95
CA SER A 62 2.71 -21.34 -21.74
C SER A 62 2.79 -20.03 -22.51
N ASP A 63 1.73 -19.74 -23.24
CA ASP A 63 1.52 -18.49 -23.98
C ASP A 63 1.09 -17.30 -23.09
N HIS A 64 0.83 -17.55 -21.79
CA HIS A 64 0.42 -16.53 -20.82
C HIS A 64 1.46 -16.22 -19.75
N LEU A 65 2.61 -16.91 -19.75
CA LEU A 65 3.66 -16.75 -18.74
C LEU A 65 4.97 -16.25 -19.36
N HIS A 66 5.75 -15.59 -18.51
CA HIS A 66 7.09 -15.11 -18.85
C HIS A 66 8.09 -15.56 -17.78
N VAL A 67 9.30 -15.90 -18.22
CA VAL A 67 10.44 -16.16 -17.34
C VAL A 67 11.25 -14.87 -17.26
N CYS A 68 11.29 -14.28 -16.06
CA CYS A 68 11.97 -13.00 -15.82
C CYS A 68 13.24 -13.21 -15.00
N LYS A 69 14.33 -12.60 -15.44
CA LYS A 69 15.55 -12.43 -14.64
C LYS A 69 15.51 -11.07 -13.98
N VAL A 70 15.47 -11.04 -12.65
CA VAL A 70 15.26 -9.81 -11.86
C VAL A 70 16.49 -9.56 -11.00
N ASN A 71 17.03 -8.35 -11.07
CA ASN A 71 18.00 -7.85 -10.12
C ASN A 71 17.26 -7.25 -8.92
N VAL A 72 17.47 -7.80 -7.73
CA VAL A 72 16.82 -7.31 -6.50
C VAL A 72 17.70 -6.35 -5.68
N GLY A 73 18.91 -6.06 -6.17
CA GLY A 73 19.96 -5.41 -5.39
C GLY A 73 20.42 -6.33 -4.25
N ASP A 74 21.71 -6.64 -4.18
CA ASP A 74 22.25 -7.15 -2.91
C ASP A 74 22.12 -6.08 -1.80
#